data_AF-A0A1F8QBN3-F1
#
_entry.id   AF-A0A1F8QBN3-F1
#
_cell.length_a   1.000
_cell.length_b   1.000
_cell.length_c   1.000
_cell.angle_alpha   90.00
_cell.angle_beta   90.00
_cell.angle_gamma   90.00
#
_symmetry.space_group_name_H-M   'P 1'
#
loop_
_entity.id
_entity.type
_entity.pdbx_description
1 polymer ?
#
loop_
_entity_poly.entity_id
_entity_poly.type
_entity_poly.pdbx_seq_one_letter_code
_entity_poly.pdbx_strand_id
1 'polypeptide(L)'
;MDEVLAFLVECWKTLGRPAHLQFDNAREFAGWGRAARYLSRVIRLCLRLGIEPVFIPVARPQYNGSVEKFNGWFQPLLFQRHFTRIGDLKRELRRVQETVNTQQVHARLAGLTPVQHRRRQQLQRLPPRFSVPAQPIPIAVGRVTFIRQVALNGKIRLLSQTFKVGKRLHGEYVKVVLDTQRGWLTVYRNGRVFKRWRYKLFNA
;
A
#
# COMPACT_ATOMS: atom_id res chain seq x y z
N MET A 1 3.29 13.62 -5.32
CA MET A 1 2.64 12.32 -5.67
C MET A 1 3.39 11.61 -6.78
N ASP A 2 3.90 12.31 -7.79
CA ASP A 2 4.75 11.72 -8.82
C ASP A 2 6.04 11.12 -8.25
N GLU A 3 6.59 11.71 -7.19
CA GLU A 3 7.78 11.22 -6.47
C GLU A 3 7.51 9.86 -5.83
N VAL A 4 6.33 9.67 -5.24
CA VAL A 4 5.91 8.38 -4.66
C VAL A 4 5.77 7.33 -5.76
N LEU A 5 5.13 7.67 -6.88
CA LEU A 5 4.97 6.75 -8.01
C LEU A 5 6.33 6.35 -8.59
N ALA A 6 7.23 7.32 -8.77
CA ALA A 6 8.59 7.08 -9.25
C ALA A 6 9.36 6.19 -8.28
N PHE A 7 9.30 6.49 -6.97
CA PHE A 7 9.91 5.68 -5.92
C PHE A 7 9.41 4.23 -5.96
N LEU A 8 8.09 4.00 -6.04
CA LEU A 8 7.51 2.67 -6.11
C LEU A 8 7.99 1.90 -7.36
N VAL A 9 8.04 2.56 -8.52
CA VAL A 9 8.56 1.97 -9.75
C VAL A 9 10.02 1.56 -9.60
N GLU A 10 10.88 2.43 -9.06
CA GLU A 10 12.29 2.11 -8.82
C GLU A 10 12.46 0.97 -7.80
N CYS A 11 11.62 0.93 -6.76
CA CYS A 11 11.58 -0.20 -5.84
C CYS A 11 11.21 -1.50 -6.57
N TRP A 12 10.20 -1.52 -7.44
CA TRP A 12 9.77 -2.74 -8.12
C TRP A 12 10.71 -3.19 -9.24
N LYS A 13 11.53 -2.29 -9.80
CA LYS A 13 12.64 -2.67 -10.70
C LYS A 13 13.70 -3.51 -9.99
N THR A 14 13.94 -3.25 -8.71
CA THR A 14 15.02 -3.89 -7.94
C THR A 14 14.51 -5.03 -7.05
N LEU A 15 13.45 -4.78 -6.29
CA LEU A 15 12.86 -5.69 -5.30
C LEU A 15 11.80 -6.63 -5.89
N GLY A 16 11.33 -6.36 -7.11
CA GLY A 16 10.18 -7.05 -7.69
C GLY A 16 8.85 -6.45 -7.24
N ARG A 17 7.81 -6.63 -8.07
CA ARG A 17 6.44 -6.22 -7.72
C ARG A 17 5.82 -7.23 -6.73
N PRO A 18 5.19 -6.77 -5.64
CA PRO A 18 4.50 -7.67 -4.72
C PRO A 18 3.11 -8.05 -5.25
N ALA A 19 2.53 -9.14 -4.74
CA ALA A 19 1.11 -9.44 -4.96
C ALA A 19 0.19 -8.45 -4.23
N HIS A 20 0.58 -8.05 -3.02
CA HIS A 20 -0.15 -7.12 -2.17
C HIS A 20 0.76 -5.97 -1.72
N LEU A 21 0.27 -4.73 -1.81
CA LEU A 21 0.95 -3.57 -1.25
C LEU A 21 0.11 -2.93 -0.15
N GLN A 22 0.64 -2.94 1.07
CA GLN A 22 0.00 -2.32 2.22
C GLN A 22 0.16 -0.80 2.17
N PHE A 23 -0.94 -0.07 2.37
CA PHE A 23 -0.97 1.39 2.50
C PHE A 23 -1.61 1.80 3.82
N ASP A 24 -1.15 2.93 4.36
CA ASP A 24 -1.92 3.66 5.36
C ASP A 24 -3.16 4.33 4.71
N ASN A 25 -3.98 5.00 5.52
CA ASN A 25 -5.16 5.69 5.01
C ASN A 25 -4.91 7.17 4.69
N ALA A 26 -3.65 7.58 4.47
CA ALA A 26 -3.36 8.95 4.08
C ALA A 26 -4.11 9.30 2.79
N ARG A 27 -4.59 10.54 2.75
CA ARG A 27 -5.51 11.02 1.71
C ARG A 27 -4.91 10.92 0.31
N GLU A 28 -3.58 11.05 0.22
CA GLU A 28 -2.80 10.97 -1.02
C GLU A 28 -2.89 9.58 -1.68
N PHE A 29 -2.96 8.51 -0.88
CA PHE A 29 -3.00 7.14 -1.39
C PHE A 29 -4.42 6.64 -1.66
N ALA A 30 -5.37 6.98 -0.80
CA ALA A 30 -6.77 6.57 -0.97
C ALA A 30 -7.51 7.37 -2.06
N GLY A 31 -7.04 8.59 -2.36
CA GLY A 31 -7.65 9.51 -3.31
C GLY A 31 -8.66 10.45 -2.64
N TRP A 32 -8.66 11.71 -3.09
CA TRP A 32 -9.67 12.72 -2.78
C TRP A 32 -10.12 13.41 -4.07
N GLY A 33 -11.37 13.83 -4.08
CA GLY A 33 -11.98 14.64 -5.13
C GLY A 33 -13.40 14.98 -4.74
N ARG A 34 -13.96 16.07 -5.32
CA ARG A 34 -15.37 16.46 -5.14
C ARG A 34 -16.35 15.35 -5.55
N ALA A 35 -15.92 14.42 -6.40
CA ALA A 35 -16.68 13.24 -6.79
C ALA A 35 -16.35 12.02 -5.91
N ALA A 36 -17.38 11.46 -5.27
CA ALA A 36 -17.33 10.11 -4.74
C ALA A 36 -16.83 9.11 -5.81
N ARG A 37 -16.15 8.02 -5.41
CA ARG A 37 -15.69 6.91 -6.29
C ARG A 37 -14.44 7.16 -7.13
N TYR A 38 -13.60 8.11 -6.73
CA TYR A 38 -12.27 8.29 -7.34
C TYR A 38 -11.23 7.33 -6.74
N LEU A 39 -10.36 6.76 -7.59
CA LEU A 39 -9.16 6.02 -7.19
C LEU A 39 -7.91 6.83 -7.53
N SER A 40 -6.97 6.94 -6.58
CA SER A 40 -5.72 7.66 -6.76
C SER A 40 -4.86 7.07 -7.90
N ARG A 41 -3.91 7.85 -8.41
CA ARG A 41 -2.92 7.37 -9.39
C ARG A 41 -2.07 6.21 -8.84
N VAL A 42 -1.81 6.17 -7.54
CA VAL A 42 -1.09 5.05 -6.89
C VAL A 42 -1.91 3.77 -6.95
N ILE A 43 -3.20 3.82 -6.61
CA ILE A 43 -4.10 2.66 -6.72
C ILE A 43 -4.18 2.20 -8.18
N ARG A 44 -4.39 3.14 -9.12
CA ARG A 44 -4.49 2.84 -10.56
C ARG A 44 -3.20 2.21 -11.10
N LEU A 45 -2.02 2.70 -10.70
CA LEU A 45 -0.73 2.10 -11.07
C LEU A 45 -0.60 0.68 -10.51
N CYS A 46 -0.94 0.46 -9.24
CA CYS A 46 -0.91 -0.87 -8.63
C CYS A 46 -1.79 -1.85 -9.41
N LEU A 47 -3.05 -1.48 -9.68
CA LEU A 47 -3.99 -2.30 -10.44
C LEU A 47 -3.45 -2.61 -11.85
N ARG A 48 -2.90 -1.62 -12.56
CA ARG A 48 -2.30 -1.80 -13.89
C ARG A 48 -1.14 -2.78 -13.88
N LEU A 49 -0.41 -2.84 -12.77
CA LEU A 49 0.71 -3.76 -12.56
C LEU A 49 0.28 -5.06 -11.86
N GLY A 50 -1.02 -5.33 -11.72
CA GLY A 50 -1.54 -6.54 -11.09
C GLY A 50 -1.23 -6.66 -9.59
N ILE A 51 -0.98 -5.53 -8.92
CA ILE A 51 -0.74 -5.44 -7.48
C ILE A 51 -2.05 -5.07 -6.81
N GLU A 52 -2.48 -5.83 -5.79
CA GLU A 52 -3.65 -5.50 -4.98
C GLU A 52 -3.26 -4.55 -3.83
N PRO A 53 -3.76 -3.29 -3.81
CA PRO A 53 -3.53 -2.41 -2.67
C PRO A 53 -4.39 -2.85 -1.47
N VAL A 54 -3.79 -2.84 -0.28
CA VAL A 54 -4.42 -3.22 0.97
C VAL A 54 -4.30 -2.06 1.97
N PHE A 55 -5.41 -1.38 2.23
CA PHE A 55 -5.48 -0.30 3.20
C PHE A 55 -5.73 -0.86 4.60
N ILE A 56 -4.80 -0.58 5.52
CA ILE A 56 -4.91 -0.99 6.93
C ILE A 56 -6.14 -0.35 7.61
N PRO A 57 -6.53 -0.82 8.80
CA PRO A 57 -7.48 -0.12 9.64
C PRO A 57 -7.13 1.36 9.86
N VAL A 58 -8.15 2.22 9.83
CA VAL A 58 -8.01 3.66 10.13
C VAL A 58 -7.63 3.83 11.60
N ALA A 59 -6.70 4.75 11.88
CA ALA A 59 -6.25 5.10 13.23
C ALA A 59 -5.67 3.92 14.05
N ARG A 60 -5.00 2.98 13.37
CA ARG A 60 -4.35 1.83 14.00
C ARG A 60 -2.86 1.77 13.60
N PRO A 61 -1.99 2.59 14.21
CA PRO A 61 -0.58 2.67 13.85
C PRO A 61 0.17 1.35 14.08
N GLN A 62 -0.33 0.45 14.93
CA GLN A 62 0.31 -0.85 15.19
C GLN A 62 0.52 -1.71 13.93
N TYR A 63 -0.28 -1.53 12.86
CA TYR A 63 -0.08 -2.24 11.60
C TYR A 63 1.15 -1.74 10.81
N ASN A 64 1.67 -0.56 11.17
CA ASN A 64 2.90 0.02 10.66
C ASN A 64 4.06 -0.06 11.68
N GLY A 65 3.86 -0.70 12.84
CA GLY A 65 4.85 -0.67 13.93
C GLY A 65 6.25 -1.17 13.54
N SER A 66 6.37 -2.13 12.62
CA SER A 66 7.69 -2.54 12.10
C SER A 66 8.37 -1.48 11.23
N VAL A 67 7.58 -0.71 10.46
CA VAL A 67 8.08 0.42 9.65
C VAL A 67 8.45 1.59 10.55
N GLU A 68 7.61 1.91 11.54
CA GLU A 68 7.88 2.97 12.53
C GLU A 68 9.12 2.65 13.36
N LYS A 69 9.26 1.41 13.84
CA LYS A 69 10.46 0.95 14.55
C LYS A 69 11.71 1.07 13.67
N PHE A 70 11.61 0.66 12.40
CA PHE A 70 12.71 0.81 11.46
C PHE A 70 13.07 2.28 11.25
N ASN A 71 12.09 3.16 11.05
CA ASN A 71 12.31 4.60 10.89
C ASN A 71 12.97 5.21 12.13
N GLY A 72 12.51 4.86 13.34
CA GLY A 72 13.11 5.34 14.58
C GLY A 72 14.58 4.92 14.77
N TRP A 73 14.96 3.75 14.23
CA TRP A 73 16.36 3.30 14.21
C TRP A 73 17.17 3.97 13.08
N PHE A 74 16.58 4.11 11.89
CA PHE A 74 17.24 4.58 10.67
C PHE A 74 17.44 6.11 10.63
N GLN A 75 16.43 6.88 11.02
CA GLN A 75 16.43 8.34 10.89
C GLN A 75 17.56 9.00 11.68
N PRO A 76 17.87 8.62 12.94
CA PRO A 76 18.99 9.19 13.67
C PRO A 76 20.34 9.00 12.95
N LEU A 77 20.56 7.82 12.34
CA LEU A 77 21.81 7.50 11.64
C LEU A 77 22.09 8.44 10.45
N LEU A 78 21.04 8.97 9.82
CA LEU A 78 21.15 9.94 8.75
C LEU A 78 21.04 11.37 9.25
N PHE A 79 19.99 11.71 10.02
CA PHE A 79 19.65 13.10 10.29
C PHE A 79 20.42 13.73 11.45
N GLN A 80 21.10 12.95 12.29
CA GLN A 80 22.01 13.53 13.30
C GLN A 80 23.36 13.95 12.70
N ARG A 81 23.60 13.67 11.42
CA ARG A 81 24.80 14.09 10.69
C ARG A 81 24.47 15.27 9.79
N HIS A 82 25.36 16.26 9.77
CA HIS A 82 25.28 17.34 8.80
C HIS A 82 25.95 16.92 7.50
N PHE A 83 25.24 17.04 6.38
CA PHE A 83 25.79 16.78 5.04
C PHE A 83 25.82 18.08 4.24
N THR A 84 26.99 18.46 3.77
CA THR A 84 27.16 19.67 2.94
C THR A 84 26.89 19.41 1.46
N ARG A 85 27.00 18.15 1.01
CA ARG A 85 26.72 17.73 -0.38
C ARG A 85 25.66 16.63 -0.41
N ILE A 86 24.71 16.74 -1.34
CA ILE A 86 23.68 15.70 -1.59
C ILE A 86 24.33 14.34 -1.92
N GLY A 87 25.49 14.34 -2.58
CA GLY A 87 26.24 13.12 -2.89
C GLY A 87 26.67 12.33 -1.65
N ASP A 88 27.00 13.04 -0.56
CA ASP A 88 27.44 12.43 0.69
C ASP A 88 26.26 11.80 1.42
N LEU A 89 25.11 12.49 1.47
CA LEU A 89 23.85 11.93 1.98
C LEU A 89 23.45 10.66 1.22
N LYS A 90 23.51 10.69 -0.13
CA LYS A 90 23.18 9.52 -0.96
C LYS A 90 24.12 8.34 -0.70
N ARG A 91 25.40 8.59 -0.46
CA ARG A 91 26.38 7.55 -0.14
C ARG A 91 26.11 6.94 1.24
N GLU A 92 25.83 7.76 2.24
CA GLU A 92 25.50 7.25 3.58
C GLU A 92 24.18 6.47 3.57
N LEU A 93 23.15 6.97 2.88
CA LEU A 93 21.90 6.25 2.68
C LEU A 93 22.13 4.87 2.07
N ARG A 94 22.94 4.77 1.01
CA ARG A 94 23.28 3.48 0.38
C ARG A 94 23.99 2.55 1.35
N ARG A 95 24.96 3.06 2.12
CA ARG A 95 25.68 2.29 3.14
C ARG A 95 24.72 1.71 4.19
N VAL A 96 23.83 2.54 4.74
CA VAL A 96 22.85 2.09 5.73
C VAL A 96 21.90 1.05 5.13
N GLN A 97 21.41 1.28 3.92
CA GLN A 97 20.56 0.33 3.20
C GLN A 97 21.26 -1.01 2.98
N GLU A 98 22.53 -1.00 2.57
CA GLU A 98 23.32 -2.20 2.35
C GLU A 98 23.52 -2.98 3.66
N THR A 99 23.90 -2.30 4.75
CA THR A 99 24.06 -2.89 6.08
C THR A 99 22.77 -3.59 6.53
N VAL A 100 21.62 -2.92 6.47
CA VAL A 100 20.33 -3.52 6.85
C VAL A 100 20.02 -4.75 6.01
N ASN A 101 20.20 -4.64 4.69
CA ASN A 101 19.82 -5.70 3.77
C ASN A 101 20.72 -6.94 3.83
N THR A 102 21.97 -6.78 4.27
CA THR A 102 23.00 -7.85 4.24
C THR A 102 23.38 -8.38 5.59
N GLN A 103 23.19 -7.63 6.68
CA GLN A 103 23.66 -8.00 8.03
C GLN A 103 22.54 -8.20 9.04
N GLN A 104 21.36 -7.58 8.84
CA GLN A 104 20.25 -7.73 9.79
C GLN A 104 19.37 -8.92 9.40
N VAL A 105 19.25 -9.88 10.32
CA VAL A 105 18.31 -11.00 10.19
C VAL A 105 16.94 -10.62 10.73
N HIS A 106 15.89 -11.20 10.15
CA HIS A 106 14.53 -10.95 10.59
C HIS A 106 13.80 -12.26 10.94
N ALA A 107 13.16 -12.31 12.10
CA ALA A 107 12.34 -13.46 12.51
C ALA A 107 11.23 -13.78 11.48
N ARG A 108 10.62 -12.74 10.89
CA ARG A 108 9.63 -12.89 9.80
C ARG A 108 10.19 -13.50 8.51
N LEU A 109 11.51 -13.50 8.35
CA LEU A 109 12.22 -14.10 7.21
C LEU A 109 12.91 -15.41 7.62
N ALA A 110 12.42 -16.08 8.67
CA ALA A 110 13.00 -17.31 9.21
C ALA A 110 14.49 -17.18 9.59
N GLY A 111 14.87 -16.03 10.17
CA GLY A 111 16.25 -15.77 10.60
C GLY A 111 17.22 -15.44 9.46
N LEU A 112 16.72 -15.19 8.24
CA LEU A 112 17.53 -14.76 7.10
C LEU A 112 17.63 -13.24 7.01
N THR A 113 18.68 -12.77 6.36
CA THR A 113 18.78 -11.37 5.91
C THR A 113 17.88 -11.12 4.70
N PRO A 114 17.45 -9.88 4.44
CA PRO A 114 16.64 -9.57 3.27
C PRO A 114 17.27 -10.02 1.94
N VAL A 115 18.59 -9.91 1.78
CA VAL A 115 19.30 -10.40 0.58
C VAL A 115 19.25 -11.92 0.48
N GLN A 116 19.53 -12.64 1.58
CA GLN A 116 19.47 -14.11 1.58
C GLN A 116 18.07 -14.61 1.26
N HIS A 117 17.05 -14.01 1.86
CA HIS A 117 15.65 -14.37 1.61
C HIS A 117 15.26 -14.12 0.15
N ARG A 118 15.61 -12.95 -0.42
CA ARG A 118 15.29 -12.60 -1.82
C ARG A 118 15.97 -13.51 -2.84
N ARG A 119 17.19 -13.99 -2.58
CA ARG A 119 17.89 -14.93 -3.48
C ARG A 119 17.14 -16.26 -3.66
N ARG A 120 16.24 -16.61 -2.73
CA ARG A 120 15.42 -17.82 -2.79
C ARG A 120 14.08 -17.61 -3.51
N GLN A 121 13.82 -16.41 -4.03
CA GLN A 121 12.55 -16.06 -4.66
C GLN A 121 12.73 -15.71 -6.13
N GLN A 122 11.76 -16.10 -6.95
CA GLN A 122 11.63 -15.60 -8.32
C GLN A 122 10.93 -14.25 -8.31
N LEU A 123 11.72 -13.17 -8.33
CA LEU A 123 11.20 -11.82 -8.28
C LEU A 123 10.65 -11.39 -9.64
N GLN A 124 9.40 -10.93 -9.66
CA GLN A 124 8.80 -10.33 -10.86
C GLN A 124 9.18 -8.85 -10.94
N ARG A 125 10.35 -8.55 -11.50
CA ARG A 125 10.86 -7.18 -11.62
C ARG A 125 10.21 -6.44 -12.78
N LEU A 126 10.04 -5.14 -12.63
CA LEU A 126 9.71 -4.28 -13.76
C LEU A 126 10.90 -4.14 -14.71
N PRO A 127 10.67 -3.97 -16.02
CA PRO A 127 11.74 -3.65 -16.96
C PRO A 127 12.50 -2.37 -16.54
N PRO A 128 13.83 -2.30 -16.74
CA PRO A 128 14.62 -1.12 -16.37
C PRO A 128 14.11 0.19 -16.98
N ARG A 129 13.56 0.11 -18.21
CA ARG A 129 13.00 1.25 -18.96
C ARG A 129 11.55 1.58 -18.58
N PHE A 130 10.91 0.85 -17.67
CA PHE A 130 9.56 1.17 -17.23
C PHE A 130 9.55 2.52 -16.51
N SER A 131 8.62 3.38 -16.87
CA SER A 131 8.40 4.69 -16.23
C SER A 131 6.93 4.84 -15.85
N VAL A 132 6.68 5.74 -14.89
CA VAL A 132 5.31 6.10 -14.52
C VAL A 132 4.65 6.79 -15.72
N PRO A 133 3.45 6.37 -16.15
CA PRO A 133 2.75 7.07 -17.21
C PRO A 133 2.47 8.54 -16.85
N ALA A 134 2.85 9.45 -17.75
CA ALA A 134 2.57 10.88 -17.62
C ALA A 134 1.07 11.20 -17.80
N GLN A 135 0.39 10.42 -18.63
CA GLN A 135 -1.05 10.52 -18.85
C GLN A 135 -1.85 9.97 -17.65
N PRO A 136 -3.12 10.36 -17.50
CA PRO A 136 -4.03 9.73 -16.54
C PRO A 136 -4.03 8.20 -16.70
N ILE A 137 -3.79 7.49 -15.61
CA ILE A 137 -3.74 6.02 -15.63
C ILE A 137 -5.21 5.53 -15.60
N PRO A 138 -5.71 4.78 -16.59
CA PRO A 138 -7.07 4.26 -16.55
C PRO A 138 -7.21 3.23 -15.42
N ILE A 139 -8.44 3.02 -14.95
CA ILE A 139 -8.71 1.98 -13.95
C ILE A 139 -8.55 0.62 -14.61
N ALA A 140 -7.54 -0.13 -14.18
CA ALA A 140 -7.29 -1.49 -14.64
C ALA A 140 -8.10 -2.51 -13.82
N VAL A 141 -8.25 -3.71 -14.39
CA VAL A 141 -8.84 -4.87 -13.71
C VAL A 141 -7.99 -5.27 -12.50
N GLY A 142 -8.64 -5.46 -11.36
CA GLY A 142 -8.02 -5.93 -10.15
C GLY A 142 -8.89 -5.68 -8.93
N ARG A 143 -8.26 -5.73 -7.75
CA ARG A 143 -8.93 -5.56 -6.47
C ARG A 143 -8.24 -4.51 -5.63
N VAL A 144 -9.03 -3.81 -4.82
CA VAL A 144 -8.54 -2.94 -3.76
C VAL A 144 -9.20 -3.39 -2.46
N THR A 145 -8.38 -3.74 -1.47
CA THR A 145 -8.86 -4.19 -0.16
C THR A 145 -8.73 -3.06 0.86
N PHE A 146 -9.77 -2.89 1.66
CA PHE A 146 -9.81 -1.96 2.78
C PHE A 146 -10.26 -2.70 4.03
N ILE A 147 -9.53 -2.52 5.13
CA ILE A 147 -10.00 -2.98 6.44
C ILE A 147 -10.67 -1.80 7.15
N ARG A 148 -11.94 -1.97 7.53
CA ARG A 148 -12.75 -0.89 8.11
C ARG A 148 -13.42 -1.37 9.39
N GLN A 149 -13.33 -0.56 10.43
CA GLN A 149 -14.15 -0.76 11.63
C GLN A 149 -15.57 -0.29 11.32
N VAL A 150 -16.55 -1.09 11.72
CA VAL A 150 -17.96 -0.69 11.61
C VAL A 150 -18.32 0.24 12.76
N ALA A 151 -18.80 1.43 12.45
CA ALA A 151 -19.22 2.41 13.44
C ALA A 151 -20.45 1.96 14.24
N LEU A 152 -20.72 2.61 15.37
CA LEU A 152 -21.89 2.38 16.26
C LEU A 152 -23.22 2.31 15.51
N ASN A 153 -23.41 3.16 14.51
CA ASN A 153 -24.63 3.16 13.68
C ASN A 153 -24.67 2.06 12.61
N GLY A 154 -23.72 1.13 12.61
CA GLY A 154 -23.64 0.01 11.68
C GLY A 154 -23.12 0.38 10.29
N LYS A 155 -22.40 1.51 10.15
CA LYS A 155 -21.92 2.03 8.86
C LYS A 155 -20.39 1.99 8.76
N ILE A 156 -19.89 1.95 7.53
CA ILE A 156 -18.47 2.18 7.20
C ILE A 156 -18.36 3.34 6.21
N ARG A 157 -17.23 4.07 6.25
CA ARG A 157 -16.90 5.11 5.27
C ARG A 157 -15.78 4.64 4.35
N LEU A 158 -16.00 4.78 3.04
CA LEU A 158 -15.06 4.34 2.02
C LEU A 158 -15.18 5.22 0.76
N LEU A 159 -14.04 5.71 0.25
CA LEU A 159 -13.98 6.51 -1.00
C LEU A 159 -15.03 7.63 -1.02
N SER A 160 -15.03 8.43 0.07
CA SER A 160 -15.96 9.52 0.34
C SER A 160 -17.44 9.15 0.40
N GLN A 161 -17.80 7.87 0.49
CA GLN A 161 -19.17 7.37 0.63
C GLN A 161 -19.38 6.61 1.93
N THR A 162 -20.64 6.47 2.33
CA THR A 162 -21.06 5.74 3.54
C THR A 162 -21.90 4.53 3.17
N PHE A 163 -21.55 3.37 3.71
CA PHE A 163 -22.24 2.10 3.45
C PHE A 163 -22.82 1.53 4.74
N LYS A 164 -24.14 1.23 4.75
CA LYS A 164 -24.81 0.58 5.89
C LYS A 164 -24.56 -0.92 5.86
N VAL A 165 -23.62 -1.38 6.68
CA VAL A 165 -23.28 -2.81 6.83
C VAL A 165 -24.31 -3.50 7.72
N GLY A 166 -24.55 -2.97 8.92
CA GLY A 166 -25.49 -3.48 9.91
C GLY A 166 -24.96 -3.28 11.33
N LYS A 167 -25.86 -2.98 12.28
CA LYS A 167 -25.49 -2.73 13.70
C LYS A 167 -24.90 -3.96 14.39
N ARG A 168 -25.22 -5.17 13.92
CA ARG A 168 -24.69 -6.45 14.45
C ARG A 168 -23.17 -6.57 14.37
N LEU A 169 -22.51 -5.80 13.50
CA LEU A 169 -21.06 -5.81 13.33
C LEU A 169 -20.38 -4.62 14.00
N HIS A 170 -21.10 -3.84 14.82
CA HIS A 170 -20.54 -2.68 15.50
C HIS A 170 -19.21 -3.05 16.20
N GLY A 171 -18.19 -2.21 16.01
CA GLY A 171 -16.88 -2.38 16.64
C GLY A 171 -15.98 -3.42 15.94
N GLU A 172 -16.56 -4.32 15.15
CA GLU A 172 -15.80 -5.31 14.37
C GLU A 172 -15.07 -4.66 13.20
N TYR A 173 -13.90 -5.22 12.87
CA TYR A 173 -13.21 -4.95 11.63
C TYR A 173 -13.70 -5.89 10.54
N VAL A 174 -14.10 -5.30 9.41
CA VAL A 174 -14.51 -6.04 8.23
C VAL A 174 -13.53 -5.80 7.07
N LYS A 175 -13.33 -6.84 6.26
CA LYS A 175 -12.61 -6.73 5.00
C LYS A 175 -13.57 -6.26 3.92
N VAL A 176 -13.25 -5.17 3.25
CA VAL A 176 -14.05 -4.61 2.17
C VAL A 176 -13.23 -4.67 0.88
N VAL A 177 -13.72 -5.38 -0.13
CA VAL A 177 -13.04 -5.55 -1.41
C VAL A 177 -13.80 -4.81 -2.49
N LEU A 178 -13.13 -3.88 -3.14
CA LEU A 178 -13.57 -3.28 -4.39
C LEU A 178 -13.01 -4.09 -5.56
N ASP A 179 -13.89 -4.72 -6.33
CA ASP A 179 -13.56 -5.45 -7.55
C ASP A 179 -13.82 -4.53 -8.76
N THR A 180 -12.76 -4.09 -9.43
CA THR A 180 -12.86 -3.09 -10.51
C THR A 180 -13.35 -3.69 -11.82
N GLN A 181 -13.18 -5.00 -12.02
CA GLN A 181 -13.66 -5.69 -13.21
C GLN A 181 -15.18 -5.84 -13.16
N ARG A 182 -15.68 -6.33 -12.02
CA ARG A 182 -17.11 -6.64 -11.87
C ARG A 182 -17.93 -5.45 -11.37
N GLY A 183 -17.28 -4.40 -10.88
CA GLY A 183 -17.93 -3.21 -10.33
C GLY A 183 -18.71 -3.53 -9.05
N TRP A 184 -18.10 -4.27 -8.14
CA TRP A 184 -18.72 -4.64 -6.85
C TRP A 184 -17.89 -4.18 -5.68
N LEU A 185 -18.58 -3.70 -4.65
CA LEU A 185 -18.02 -3.52 -3.32
C LEU A 185 -18.57 -4.61 -2.40
N THR A 186 -17.69 -5.48 -1.89
CA THR A 186 -18.08 -6.65 -1.09
C THR A 186 -17.47 -6.56 0.30
N VAL A 187 -18.32 -6.66 1.32
CA VAL A 187 -17.92 -6.82 2.73
C VAL A 187 -17.84 -8.31 3.04
N TYR A 188 -16.70 -8.71 3.57
CA TYR A 188 -16.44 -10.05 4.08
C TYR A 188 -16.35 -10.02 5.61
N ARG A 189 -16.94 -11.04 6.23
CA ARG A 189 -16.81 -11.36 7.66
C ARG A 189 -16.35 -12.80 7.76
N ASN A 190 -15.23 -13.06 8.45
CA ASN A 190 -14.65 -14.40 8.61
C ASN A 190 -14.51 -15.16 7.28
N GLY A 191 -14.02 -14.49 6.24
CA GLY A 191 -13.83 -15.06 4.89
C GLY A 191 -15.10 -15.23 4.05
N ARG A 192 -16.29 -15.06 4.62
CA ARG A 192 -17.58 -15.21 3.91
C ARG A 192 -18.14 -13.85 3.47
N VAL A 193 -18.83 -13.85 2.34
CA VAL A 193 -19.55 -12.66 1.86
C VAL A 193 -20.67 -12.35 2.85
N PHE A 194 -20.60 -11.18 3.48
CA PHE A 194 -21.63 -10.69 4.39
C PHE A 194 -22.62 -9.76 3.67
N LYS A 195 -22.09 -8.85 2.84
CA LYS A 195 -22.91 -7.88 2.10
C LYS A 195 -22.19 -7.40 0.85
N ARG A 196 -22.94 -7.03 -0.19
CA ARG A 196 -22.38 -6.53 -1.45
C ARG A 196 -23.25 -5.44 -2.05
N TRP A 197 -22.61 -4.46 -2.71
CA TRP A 197 -23.28 -3.38 -3.46
C TRP A 197 -22.68 -3.23 -4.84
N ARG A 198 -23.50 -2.92 -5.84
CA ARG A 198 -23.00 -2.46 -7.14
C ARG A 198 -22.23 -1.15 -6.91
N TYR A 199 -21.04 -1.09 -7.46
CA TYR A 199 -20.10 0.01 -7.28
C TYR A 199 -19.42 0.30 -8.61
N LYS A 200 -20.05 1.15 -9.41
CA LYS A 200 -19.50 1.60 -10.69
C LYS A 200 -18.52 2.74 -10.46
N LEU A 201 -17.25 2.50 -10.77
CA LEU A 201 -16.22 3.53 -10.83
C LEU A 201 -16.41 4.37 -12.09
N PHE A 202 -16.09 5.66 -12.01
CA PHE A 202 -16.04 6.53 -13.16
C PHE A 202 -14.60 6.65 -13.62
N ASN A 203 -14.34 6.33 -14.90
CA ASN A 203 -13.05 6.65 -15.52
C ASN A 203 -13.04 8.17 -15.76
N ALA A 204 -12.47 8.90 -14.81
CA ALA A 204 -11.87 10.20 -15.07
C ALA A 204 -10.39 10.01 -15.38
#